data_AF-A0AAV2Q5U4-F1
#
_entry.id   AF-A0AAV2Q5U4-F1
#
_cell.length_a   1.000
_cell.length_b   1.000
_cell.length_c   1.000
_cell.angle_alpha   90.00
_cell.angle_beta   90.00
_cell.angle_gamma   90.00
#
_symmetry.space_group_name_H-M   'P 1'
#
loop_
_entity.id
_entity.type
_entity.pdbx_description
1 polymer ?
#
loop_
_entity_poly.entity_id
_entity_poly.type
_entity_poly.pdbx_seq_one_letter_code
_entity_poly.pdbx_strand_id
1 'polypeptide(L)'
;MRVPLLHLSTLMIFCWLHIYHCAPEGNEAKVRKWRQLMSSSSGRINSTNYPLDYSNNENCVWTINAPEGTKIVLSFMTFELENNHDYLEIRNGDNASSPLIHNLTGRHWADIISPANQLHLTFTSDGSVTNTGFYISWEFKRPSSLDVVKQYAPILRFDSKFGTSSSCFPSSASDYYNARNSNNKNRICNTAYSTMTSGSVPTYWRAMECGENLHIAYWFFSGYQDTCFLWLGAHDSDWERVVVKVENYKTSAKLGAVIFYQHSGWYTKKPGNYEVHDGTHPTVYSGKNSHGSYHDDGGSGGCCYYEDFRNPGSKNQHMRTWLNLEELRRGESKPDFMKDMSSKKKFDTIPSPLERADTYELCRLKGCKGSKLKLCTTSGCAKSEIASDQIF
;
A
#
# COMPACT_ATOMS: atom_id res chain seq x y z
N MET A 1 52.28 27.29 -38.60
CA MET A 1 51.32 27.46 -37.47
C MET A 1 50.76 26.09 -37.10
N ARG A 2 50.26 25.92 -35.86
CA ARG A 2 49.95 24.60 -35.27
C ARG A 2 48.65 24.00 -35.82
N VAL A 3 48.66 22.68 -36.03
CA VAL A 3 47.45 21.84 -36.12
C VAL A 3 47.26 21.16 -34.75
N PRO A 4 46.09 21.27 -34.10
CA PRO A 4 45.76 20.45 -32.94
C PRO A 4 45.01 19.19 -33.38
N LEU A 5 45.52 18.01 -33.03
CA LEU A 5 44.73 16.77 -33.08
C LEU A 5 43.65 16.82 -31.99
N LEU A 6 42.40 16.49 -32.34
CA LEU A 6 41.42 16.09 -31.32
C LEU A 6 41.68 14.63 -30.93
N HIS A 7 42.09 14.43 -29.67
CA HIS A 7 42.14 13.10 -29.07
C HIS A 7 40.70 12.64 -28.75
N LEU A 8 40.20 11.64 -29.47
CA LEU A 8 39.05 10.85 -29.04
C LEU A 8 39.49 9.93 -27.90
N SER A 9 39.13 10.27 -26.66
CA SER A 9 39.23 9.35 -25.52
C SER A 9 37.91 8.59 -25.38
N THR A 10 37.89 7.34 -25.85
CA THR A 10 36.76 6.42 -25.68
C THR A 10 36.59 6.10 -24.20
N LEU A 11 35.53 6.60 -23.55
CA LEU A 11 35.17 6.16 -22.20
C LEU A 11 34.58 4.74 -22.30
N MET A 12 35.41 3.71 -22.09
CA MET A 12 34.89 2.40 -21.71
C MET A 12 34.33 2.50 -20.30
N ILE A 13 33.00 2.56 -20.19
CA ILE A 13 32.29 2.41 -18.93
C ILE A 13 32.39 0.94 -18.51
N PHE A 14 33.43 0.63 -17.74
CA PHE A 14 33.48 -0.63 -17.00
C PHE A 14 32.39 -0.59 -15.92
N CYS A 15 31.27 -1.24 -16.20
CA CYS A 15 30.25 -1.52 -15.20
C CYS A 15 30.84 -2.53 -14.20
N TRP A 16 31.33 -2.04 -13.05
CA TRP A 16 31.87 -2.90 -12.00
C TRP A 16 30.76 -3.76 -11.40
N LEU A 17 30.69 -5.01 -11.85
CA LEU A 17 30.05 -6.09 -11.09
C LEU A 17 30.81 -6.21 -9.76
N HIS A 18 30.21 -5.71 -8.69
CA HIS A 18 30.83 -5.81 -7.36
C HIS A 18 30.66 -7.25 -6.84
N ILE A 19 31.68 -8.07 -7.06
CA ILE A 19 31.80 -9.43 -6.52
C ILE A 19 32.58 -9.33 -5.20
N TYR A 20 31.92 -9.64 -4.09
CA TYR A 20 32.51 -9.53 -2.75
C TYR A 20 32.93 -10.92 -2.26
N HIS A 21 34.24 -11.14 -2.21
CA HIS A 21 34.85 -12.41 -1.80
C HIS A 21 35.13 -12.40 -0.29
N CYS A 22 34.94 -13.55 0.37
CA CYS A 22 35.69 -13.81 1.60
C CYS A 22 37.16 -14.11 1.21
N ALA A 23 38.12 -13.60 1.98
CA ALA A 23 39.54 -13.69 1.64
C ALA A 23 40.41 -13.94 2.89
N PRO A 24 41.19 -15.03 2.95
CA PRO A 24 42.19 -15.26 3.99
C PRO A 24 43.55 -14.66 3.60
N GLU A 25 44.25 -14.03 4.55
CA GLU A 25 45.69 -13.71 4.41
C GLU A 25 46.43 -13.91 5.74
N GLY A 26 47.44 -14.78 5.73
CA GLY A 26 48.67 -14.69 6.52
C GLY A 26 48.62 -14.93 8.04
N ASN A 27 48.89 -16.18 8.45
CA ASN A 27 49.63 -16.65 9.66
C ASN A 27 49.45 -15.99 11.06
N GLU A 28 48.56 -15.04 11.27
CA GLU A 28 48.11 -14.60 12.60
C GLU A 28 46.58 -14.50 12.61
N ALA A 29 45.96 -15.00 13.67
CA ALA A 29 44.51 -14.92 13.88
C ALA A 29 44.06 -13.47 14.17
N LYS A 30 43.97 -12.66 13.11
CA LYS A 30 43.35 -11.32 13.13
C LYS A 30 42.08 -11.36 12.30
N VAL A 31 40.98 -11.74 12.97
CA VAL A 31 39.61 -11.72 12.44
C VAL A 31 39.31 -10.35 11.82
N ARG A 32 39.37 -10.26 10.48
CA ARG A 32 38.91 -9.07 9.76
C ARG A 32 37.39 -9.02 9.84
N LYS A 33 36.90 -8.27 10.82
CA LYS A 33 35.48 -7.95 11.01
C LYS A 33 34.98 -7.07 9.86
N TRP A 34 34.64 -7.69 8.73
CA TRP A 34 34.11 -7.02 7.54
C TRP A 34 32.68 -6.50 7.77
N ARG A 35 32.54 -5.38 8.49
CA ARG A 35 31.29 -4.61 8.54
C ARG A 35 31.17 -3.81 7.24
N GLN A 36 30.61 -4.43 6.20
CA GLN A 36 30.29 -3.74 4.96
C GLN A 36 28.84 -3.26 4.96
N LEU A 37 28.64 -1.94 4.85
CA LEU A 37 27.32 -1.35 4.63
C LEU A 37 26.96 -1.48 3.15
N MET A 38 26.19 -2.52 2.82
CA MET A 38 25.67 -2.75 1.47
C MET A 38 24.55 -1.76 1.14
N SER A 39 24.87 -0.67 0.44
CA SER A 39 23.92 0.40 0.06
C SER A 39 23.44 0.34 -1.40
N SER A 40 23.89 -0.64 -2.20
CA SER A 40 23.35 -0.92 -3.53
C SER A 40 22.01 -1.64 -3.43
N SER A 41 21.11 -1.49 -4.41
CA SER A 41 19.80 -2.16 -4.40
C SER A 41 19.87 -3.67 -4.62
N SER A 42 21.03 -4.18 -5.02
CA SER A 42 21.33 -5.60 -5.17
C SER A 42 22.84 -5.86 -5.10
N GLY A 43 23.22 -7.12 -4.98
CA GLY A 43 24.61 -7.58 -4.95
C GLY A 43 24.70 -9.11 -4.95
N ARG A 44 25.90 -9.62 -4.65
CA ARG A 44 26.18 -11.06 -4.56
C ARG A 44 27.09 -11.36 -3.39
N ILE A 45 27.02 -12.59 -2.89
CA ILE A 45 27.84 -13.15 -1.82
C ILE A 45 28.26 -14.57 -2.26
N ASN A 46 29.52 -14.92 -2.08
CA ASN A 46 30.03 -16.27 -2.28
C ASN A 46 30.89 -16.74 -1.09
N SER A 47 31.03 -18.05 -0.95
CA SER A 47 32.07 -18.69 -0.14
C SER A 47 33.47 -18.37 -0.70
N THR A 48 34.56 -18.65 0.03
CA THR A 48 35.90 -18.54 -0.60
C THR A 48 36.00 -19.48 -1.80
N ASN A 49 36.92 -19.14 -2.71
CA ASN A 49 37.31 -19.93 -3.90
C ASN A 49 36.21 -20.23 -4.93
N TYR A 50 34.92 -19.96 -4.67
CA TYR A 50 33.81 -20.24 -5.59
C TYR A 50 34.12 -19.78 -7.03
N PRO A 51 34.01 -20.65 -8.06
CA PRO A 51 33.26 -21.92 -8.07
C PRO A 51 34.06 -23.17 -7.69
N LEU A 52 35.25 -23.04 -7.09
CA LEU A 52 35.94 -24.15 -6.44
C LEU A 52 35.46 -24.32 -5.00
N ASP A 53 35.86 -25.43 -4.38
CA ASP A 53 35.50 -25.72 -2.99
C ASP A 53 36.04 -24.65 -2.02
N TYR A 54 35.23 -24.35 -0.99
CA TYR A 54 35.63 -23.43 0.09
C TYR A 54 36.78 -23.99 0.92
N SER A 55 37.28 -23.21 1.87
CA SER A 55 38.40 -23.57 2.74
C SER A 55 37.92 -24.09 4.10
N ASN A 56 38.72 -24.94 4.75
CA ASN A 56 38.47 -25.36 6.14
C ASN A 56 38.67 -24.18 7.11
N ASN A 57 37.98 -24.21 8.25
CA ASN A 57 38.07 -23.24 9.36
C ASN A 57 37.68 -21.79 8.96
N GLU A 58 36.74 -21.62 8.03
CA GLU A 58 36.23 -20.30 7.68
C GLU A 58 35.35 -19.69 8.77
N ASN A 59 35.36 -18.36 8.84
CA ASN A 59 34.41 -17.57 9.62
C ASN A 59 34.16 -16.26 8.86
N CYS A 60 33.24 -16.32 7.89
CA CYS A 60 32.92 -15.21 7.01
C CYS A 60 31.60 -14.58 7.44
N VAL A 61 31.56 -13.25 7.60
CA VAL A 61 30.40 -12.52 8.10
C VAL A 61 30.01 -11.41 7.13
N TRP A 62 28.72 -11.35 6.80
CA TRP A 62 28.14 -10.27 5.98
C TRP A 62 26.98 -9.62 6.70
N THR A 63 26.69 -8.36 6.36
CA THR A 63 25.52 -7.66 6.87
C THR A 63 24.90 -6.81 5.77
N ILE A 64 23.64 -7.08 5.44
CA ILE A 64 22.89 -6.37 4.41
C ILE A 64 21.95 -5.39 5.12
N ASN A 65 22.06 -4.10 4.78
CA ASN A 65 21.27 -3.03 5.37
C ASN A 65 20.44 -2.34 4.28
N ALA A 66 19.23 -2.83 4.06
CA ALA A 66 18.29 -2.22 3.14
C ALA A 66 17.61 -0.99 3.79
N PRO A 67 17.05 -0.06 2.98
CA PRO A 67 16.22 1.02 3.49
C PRO A 67 15.07 0.51 4.36
N GLU A 68 14.74 1.23 5.43
CA GLU A 68 13.54 1.00 6.24
C GLU A 68 12.32 0.80 5.33
N GLY A 69 11.42 -0.14 5.68
CA GLY A 69 10.22 -0.47 4.89
C GLY A 69 10.44 -1.37 3.67
N THR A 70 11.68 -1.72 3.33
CA THR A 70 11.99 -2.74 2.31
C THR A 70 12.36 -4.09 2.94
N LYS A 71 12.31 -5.16 2.15
CA LYS A 71 12.80 -6.49 2.51
C LYS A 71 13.99 -6.87 1.64
N ILE A 72 14.78 -7.83 2.08
CA ILE A 72 15.90 -8.41 1.36
C ILE A 72 15.46 -9.78 0.85
N VAL A 73 15.65 -10.05 -0.43
CA VAL A 73 15.55 -11.38 -1.02
C VAL A 73 16.96 -11.94 -1.15
N LEU A 74 17.16 -13.18 -0.71
CA LEU A 74 18.34 -13.99 -1.01
C LEU A 74 17.92 -15.08 -2.00
N SER A 75 18.50 -15.09 -3.19
CA SER A 75 18.27 -16.13 -4.20
C SER A 75 19.52 -16.98 -4.35
N PHE A 76 19.37 -18.29 -4.22
CA PHE A 76 20.47 -19.26 -4.13
C PHE A 76 20.73 -19.90 -5.49
N MET A 77 21.74 -19.40 -6.22
CA MET A 77 22.13 -19.97 -7.52
C MET A 77 22.97 -21.24 -7.37
N THR A 78 23.71 -21.36 -6.27
CA THR A 78 24.42 -22.58 -5.85
C THR A 78 24.48 -22.59 -4.33
N PHE A 79 24.27 -23.74 -3.71
CA PHE A 79 24.49 -23.96 -2.27
C PHE A 79 24.72 -25.44 -1.99
N GLU A 80 25.95 -25.78 -1.59
CA GLU A 80 26.37 -27.11 -1.16
C GLU A 80 27.47 -26.98 -0.09
N LEU A 81 27.13 -27.28 1.16
CA LEU A 81 28.01 -27.31 2.33
C LEU A 81 28.11 -28.73 2.91
N GLU A 82 29.13 -29.02 3.73
CA GLU A 82 29.16 -30.29 4.46
C GLU A 82 27.98 -30.38 5.44
N ASN A 83 27.19 -31.44 5.27
CA ASN A 83 25.90 -31.61 5.91
C ASN A 83 26.01 -31.92 7.42
N ASN A 84 25.59 -30.95 8.25
CA ASN A 84 25.67 -30.93 9.73
C ASN A 84 27.06 -30.64 10.32
N HIS A 85 27.98 -30.09 9.52
CA HIS A 85 29.30 -29.67 9.95
C HIS A 85 29.53 -28.19 9.62
N ASP A 86 29.21 -27.83 8.37
CA ASP A 86 29.35 -26.49 7.85
C ASP A 86 28.00 -25.80 7.72
N TYR A 87 27.98 -24.50 8.02
CA TYR A 87 26.75 -23.77 8.30
C TYR A 87 26.76 -22.35 7.72
N LEU A 88 25.66 -21.97 7.06
CA LEU A 88 25.30 -20.57 6.80
C LEU A 88 24.13 -20.18 7.72
N GLU A 89 24.44 -19.47 8.79
CA GLU A 89 23.44 -18.80 9.63
C GLU A 89 22.90 -17.54 8.94
N ILE A 90 21.59 -17.32 9.04
CA ILE A 90 20.89 -16.13 8.51
C ILE A 90 20.01 -15.58 9.63
N ARG A 91 20.26 -14.34 10.06
CA ARG A 91 19.63 -13.68 11.23
C ARG A 91 18.96 -12.35 10.85
N ASN A 92 17.83 -12.04 11.49
CA ASN A 92 17.01 -10.86 11.23
C ASN A 92 17.48 -9.63 12.03
N GLY A 93 18.51 -8.94 11.54
CA GLY A 93 19.12 -7.77 12.19
C GLY A 93 20.52 -7.49 11.64
N ASP A 94 21.31 -6.64 12.33
CA ASP A 94 22.65 -6.21 11.87
C ASP A 94 23.83 -6.95 12.53
N ASN A 95 23.56 -7.89 13.44
CA ASN A 95 24.56 -8.51 14.31
C ASN A 95 24.23 -9.96 14.71
N ALA A 96 25.22 -10.69 15.22
CA ALA A 96 25.10 -12.11 15.60
C ALA A 96 24.09 -12.41 16.73
N SER A 97 23.76 -11.44 17.58
CA SER A 97 22.72 -11.59 18.62
C SER A 97 21.30 -11.41 18.08
N SER A 98 21.14 -11.09 16.80
CA SER A 98 19.82 -10.94 16.15
C SER A 98 19.09 -12.29 16.05
N PRO A 99 17.74 -12.30 16.04
CA PRO A 99 16.95 -13.52 15.93
C PRO A 99 17.34 -14.38 14.72
N LEU A 100 17.59 -15.67 14.96
CA LEU A 100 17.89 -16.64 13.90
C LEU A 100 16.65 -16.88 13.03
N ILE A 101 16.83 -16.83 11.71
CA ILE A 101 15.79 -17.18 10.71
C ILE A 101 16.05 -18.59 10.19
N HIS A 102 17.29 -18.84 9.75
CA HIS A 102 17.73 -20.12 9.20
C HIS A 102 19.15 -20.44 9.65
N ASN A 103 19.44 -21.73 9.80
CA ASN A 103 20.79 -22.26 9.84
C ASN A 103 20.88 -23.33 8.73
N LEU A 104 21.54 -23.02 7.63
CA LEU A 104 21.55 -23.84 6.42
C LEU A 104 22.81 -24.70 6.34
N THR A 105 22.66 -25.95 5.91
CA THR A 105 23.75 -26.92 5.70
C THR A 105 23.33 -27.86 4.57
N GLY A 106 24.26 -28.67 4.03
CA GLY A 106 23.96 -29.54 2.88
C GLY A 106 23.58 -28.73 1.63
N ARG A 107 22.52 -29.15 0.92
CA ARG A 107 22.02 -28.48 -0.29
C ARG A 107 20.80 -27.60 -0.01
N HIS A 108 20.75 -26.42 -0.64
CA HIS A 108 19.63 -25.48 -0.56
C HIS A 108 19.33 -24.85 -1.93
N TRP A 109 18.06 -24.52 -2.19
CA TRP A 109 17.61 -24.01 -3.50
C TRP A 109 16.42 -23.05 -3.43
N ALA A 110 15.89 -22.76 -2.23
CA ALA A 110 14.71 -21.91 -2.07
C ALA A 110 15.12 -20.46 -1.78
N ASP A 111 14.40 -19.49 -2.36
CA ASP A 111 14.63 -18.08 -2.06
C ASP A 111 14.16 -17.74 -0.63
N ILE A 112 14.98 -16.97 0.09
CA ILE A 112 14.67 -16.50 1.45
C ILE A 112 14.33 -15.02 1.40
N ILE A 113 13.15 -14.64 1.91
CA ILE A 113 12.73 -13.24 2.04
C ILE A 113 12.82 -12.85 3.51
N SER A 114 13.58 -11.79 3.82
CA SER A 114 13.77 -11.33 5.19
C SER A 114 12.46 -10.84 5.84
N PRO A 115 12.31 -11.00 7.17
CA PRO A 115 11.21 -10.38 7.91
C PRO A 115 11.27 -8.84 7.89
N ALA A 116 12.46 -8.26 8.06
CA ALA A 116 12.73 -6.82 8.12
C ALA A 116 13.82 -6.37 7.11
N ASN A 117 14.26 -5.11 7.17
CA ASN A 117 15.21 -4.51 6.24
C ASN A 117 16.70 -4.81 6.53
N GLN A 118 17.00 -5.69 7.49
CA GLN A 118 18.39 -6.03 7.86
C GLN A 118 18.57 -7.55 7.92
N LEU A 119 19.69 -8.03 7.37
CA LEU A 119 20.14 -9.41 7.52
C LEU A 119 21.60 -9.46 7.96
N HIS A 120 21.90 -10.36 8.89
CA HIS A 120 23.25 -10.72 9.30
C HIS A 120 23.48 -12.19 8.92
N LEU A 121 24.50 -12.44 8.09
CA LEU A 121 24.83 -13.76 7.59
C LEU A 121 26.19 -14.18 8.15
N THR A 122 26.33 -15.42 8.57
CA THR A 122 27.61 -15.98 9.05
C THR A 122 27.82 -17.35 8.45
N PHE A 123 28.89 -17.52 7.67
CA PHE A 123 29.35 -18.82 7.19
C PHE A 123 30.50 -19.31 8.06
N THR A 124 30.41 -20.56 8.51
CA THR A 124 31.49 -21.26 9.22
C THR A 124 31.70 -22.64 8.64
N SER A 125 32.98 -23.04 8.50
CA SER A 125 33.37 -24.42 8.16
C SER A 125 34.27 -25.05 9.22
N ASP A 126 34.25 -26.39 9.31
CA ASP A 126 35.07 -27.16 10.25
C ASP A 126 36.51 -27.42 9.75
N GLY A 127 37.26 -28.29 10.42
CA GLY A 127 38.65 -28.61 10.07
C GLY A 127 38.82 -29.47 8.81
N SER A 128 37.75 -29.95 8.18
CA SER A 128 37.75 -30.96 7.12
C SER A 128 36.57 -30.82 6.13
N VAL A 129 36.59 -31.67 5.08
CA VAL A 129 35.51 -31.90 4.09
C VAL A 129 34.85 -30.64 3.50
N THR A 130 35.42 -30.16 2.39
CA THR A 130 34.93 -29.01 1.66
C THR A 130 34.01 -29.41 0.50
N ASN A 131 33.15 -28.49 0.07
CA ASN A 131 32.29 -28.63 -1.11
C ASN A 131 32.27 -27.32 -1.92
N THR A 132 31.60 -27.30 -3.07
CA THR A 132 31.48 -26.12 -3.98
C THR A 132 31.05 -24.82 -3.27
N GLY A 133 30.41 -24.92 -2.10
CA GLY A 133 30.01 -23.77 -1.31
C GLY A 133 28.78 -23.09 -1.87
N PHE A 134 28.76 -21.77 -1.91
CA PHE A 134 27.57 -21.04 -2.32
C PHE A 134 27.83 -19.81 -3.17
N TYR A 135 26.81 -19.49 -3.95
CA TYR A 135 26.71 -18.26 -4.73
C TYR A 135 25.27 -17.77 -4.63
N ILE A 136 25.13 -16.69 -3.85
CA ILE A 136 23.86 -16.10 -3.45
C ILE A 136 23.79 -14.71 -4.08
N SER A 137 22.71 -14.41 -4.79
CA SER A 137 22.37 -13.04 -5.15
C SER A 137 21.42 -12.48 -4.12
N TRP A 138 21.50 -11.18 -3.89
CA TRP A 138 20.56 -10.51 -3.00
C TRP A 138 20.05 -9.21 -3.63
N GLU A 139 18.81 -8.86 -3.34
CA GLU A 139 18.20 -7.61 -3.77
C GLU A 139 17.19 -7.05 -2.76
N PHE A 140 16.95 -5.75 -2.85
CA PHE A 140 15.96 -5.05 -2.03
C PHE A 140 14.58 -5.16 -2.68
N LYS A 141 13.73 -6.03 -2.13
CA LYS A 141 12.31 -6.10 -2.45
C LYS A 141 11.58 -4.94 -1.78
N ARG A 142 11.31 -3.90 -2.57
CA ARG A 142 10.41 -2.81 -2.21
C ARG A 142 8.96 -3.32 -2.13
N PRO A 143 8.10 -2.75 -1.26
CA PRO A 143 6.68 -3.06 -1.27
C PRO A 143 6.08 -2.71 -2.64
N SER A 144 5.17 -3.54 -3.15
CA SER A 144 4.40 -3.18 -4.34
C SER A 144 3.39 -2.08 -3.99
N SER A 145 2.90 -1.34 -4.98
CA SER A 145 1.83 -0.36 -4.74
C SER A 145 0.59 -1.00 -4.09
N LEU A 146 0.29 -2.26 -4.39
CA LEU A 146 -0.81 -3.00 -3.77
C LEU A 146 -0.53 -3.36 -2.29
N ASP A 147 0.71 -3.67 -1.93
CA ASP A 147 1.08 -3.92 -0.52
C ASP A 147 0.90 -2.64 0.31
N VAL A 148 1.34 -1.49 -0.22
CA VAL A 148 1.12 -0.17 0.40
C VAL A 148 -0.38 0.15 0.48
N VAL A 149 -1.15 -0.11 -0.58
CA VAL A 149 -2.61 0.08 -0.59
C VAL A 149 -3.29 -0.78 0.47
N LYS A 150 -2.87 -2.03 0.68
CA LYS A 150 -3.40 -2.88 1.74
C LYS A 150 -3.01 -2.36 3.13
N GLN A 151 -1.75 -2.01 3.33
CA GLN A 151 -1.20 -1.54 4.61
C GLN A 151 -1.83 -0.23 5.09
N TYR A 152 -2.17 0.67 4.18
CA TYR A 152 -2.71 2.00 4.48
C TYR A 152 -4.22 2.15 4.21
N ALA A 153 -4.91 1.04 3.94
CA ALA A 153 -6.35 1.00 3.79
C ALA A 153 -7.06 1.37 5.12
N PRO A 154 -8.10 2.21 5.11
CA PRO A 154 -8.75 2.66 6.33
C PRO A 154 -9.58 1.56 7.03
N ILE A 155 -9.84 1.72 8.32
CA ILE A 155 -10.99 1.06 8.95
C ILE A 155 -12.20 1.99 8.80
N LEU A 156 -13.24 1.52 8.12
CA LEU A 156 -14.51 2.26 8.01
C LEU A 156 -15.42 1.89 9.19
N ARG A 157 -15.84 2.86 10.00
CA ARG A 157 -16.73 2.68 11.16
C ARG A 157 -18.14 3.18 10.89
N PHE A 158 -19.10 2.53 11.55
CA PHE A 158 -20.53 2.85 11.49
C PHE A 158 -21.09 2.96 12.92
N ASP A 159 -21.79 4.05 13.27
CA ASP A 159 -22.48 4.19 14.57
C ASP A 159 -24.01 4.07 14.39
N SER A 160 -24.67 3.50 15.40
CA SER A 160 -26.07 3.08 15.38
C SER A 160 -26.91 3.66 16.54
N LYS A 161 -26.49 4.81 17.09
CA LYS A 161 -27.03 5.46 18.30
C LYS A 161 -28.56 5.54 18.43
N PHE A 162 -29.31 5.72 17.34
CA PHE A 162 -30.77 5.77 17.36
C PHE A 162 -31.39 4.80 16.36
N GLY A 163 -32.22 3.90 16.88
CA GLY A 163 -32.85 2.84 16.10
C GLY A 163 -34.07 3.31 15.30
N THR A 164 -33.87 3.55 14.00
CA THR A 164 -34.90 3.46 12.95
C THR A 164 -34.23 3.11 11.61
N SER A 165 -34.24 1.82 11.25
CA SER A 165 -34.50 1.28 9.89
C SER A 165 -33.82 1.85 8.61
N SER A 166 -32.79 2.70 8.67
CA SER A 166 -32.32 3.51 7.52
C SER A 166 -30.83 3.44 7.15
N SER A 167 -29.94 2.96 8.03
CA SER A 167 -28.50 2.95 7.75
C SER A 167 -28.11 1.77 6.84
N CYS A 168 -27.95 2.02 5.55
CA CYS A 168 -27.41 1.05 4.61
C CYS A 168 -25.89 0.96 4.77
N PHE A 169 -25.38 -0.23 5.05
CA PHE A 169 -23.94 -0.48 4.96
C PHE A 169 -23.48 -0.37 3.50
N PRO A 170 -22.16 -0.17 3.27
CA PRO A 170 -21.55 -0.35 1.98
C PRO A 170 -21.92 -1.69 1.32
N SER A 171 -21.86 -1.73 -0.01
CA SER A 171 -22.42 -2.77 -0.86
C SER A 171 -21.62 -2.88 -2.17
N SER A 172 -21.81 -3.96 -2.91
CA SER A 172 -21.21 -4.13 -4.24
C SER A 172 -21.91 -3.24 -5.27
N ALA A 173 -21.16 -2.36 -5.94
CA ALA A 173 -21.67 -1.56 -7.05
C ALA A 173 -22.02 -2.45 -8.26
N SER A 174 -21.35 -3.59 -8.40
CA SER A 174 -21.67 -4.60 -9.42
C SER A 174 -23.03 -5.25 -9.16
N ASP A 175 -23.32 -5.65 -7.92
CA ASP A 175 -24.59 -6.29 -7.57
C ASP A 175 -25.76 -5.31 -7.68
N TYR A 176 -25.54 -4.06 -7.28
CA TYR A 176 -26.47 -2.95 -7.49
C TYR A 176 -26.79 -2.76 -8.97
N TYR A 177 -25.74 -2.64 -9.81
CA TYR A 177 -25.90 -2.50 -11.25
C TYR A 177 -26.67 -3.68 -11.86
N ASN A 178 -26.34 -4.92 -11.48
CA ASN A 178 -27.01 -6.12 -11.97
C ASN A 178 -28.50 -6.16 -11.58
N ALA A 179 -28.83 -5.79 -10.35
CA ALA A 179 -30.22 -5.69 -9.88
C ALA A 179 -30.99 -4.59 -10.61
N ARG A 180 -30.38 -3.42 -10.85
CA ARG A 180 -31.01 -2.35 -11.66
C ARG A 180 -31.22 -2.80 -13.10
N ASN A 181 -30.22 -3.42 -13.73
CA ASN A 181 -30.32 -3.96 -15.08
C ASN A 181 -31.38 -5.07 -15.21
N SER A 182 -31.69 -5.80 -14.14
CA SER A 182 -32.84 -6.73 -14.08
C SER A 182 -34.19 -6.03 -13.83
N ASN A 183 -34.27 -4.71 -14.05
CA ASN A 183 -35.42 -3.83 -13.79
C ASN A 183 -35.91 -3.80 -12.33
N ASN A 184 -35.05 -4.07 -11.33
CA ASN A 184 -35.43 -3.92 -9.93
C ASN A 184 -35.59 -2.43 -9.57
N LYS A 185 -36.82 -2.04 -9.23
CA LYS A 185 -37.20 -0.67 -8.82
C LYS A 185 -37.30 -0.49 -7.31
N ASN A 186 -37.10 -1.55 -6.52
CA ASN A 186 -37.13 -1.47 -5.07
C ASN A 186 -35.88 -0.74 -4.55
N ARG A 187 -35.95 -0.23 -3.32
CA ARG A 187 -34.79 0.31 -2.59
C ARG A 187 -33.76 -0.80 -2.38
N ILE A 188 -32.50 -0.58 -2.80
CA ILE A 188 -31.41 -1.54 -2.62
C ILE A 188 -30.53 -1.07 -1.46
N CYS A 189 -30.57 -1.79 -0.34
CA CYS A 189 -29.91 -1.40 0.90
C CYS A 189 -29.25 -2.63 1.53
N ASN A 190 -27.95 -2.58 1.81
CA ASN A 190 -27.30 -3.64 2.57
C ASN A 190 -27.52 -3.44 4.07
N THR A 191 -28.28 -4.33 4.70
CA THR A 191 -28.54 -4.30 6.15
C THR A 191 -27.73 -5.36 6.92
N ALA A 192 -26.92 -6.16 6.23
CA ALA A 192 -26.24 -7.32 6.79
C ALA A 192 -24.81 -6.98 7.22
N TYR A 193 -24.61 -6.58 8.48
CA TYR A 193 -23.28 -6.25 9.02
C TYR A 193 -22.24 -7.39 8.85
N SER A 194 -22.68 -8.65 8.80
CA SER A 194 -21.80 -9.80 8.51
C SER A 194 -20.97 -9.62 7.23
N THR A 195 -21.54 -8.97 6.21
CA THR A 195 -20.87 -8.69 4.92
C THR A 195 -19.70 -7.69 5.03
N MET A 196 -19.70 -6.83 6.06
CA MET A 196 -18.59 -5.93 6.39
C MET A 196 -17.42 -6.67 7.04
N THR A 197 -17.74 -7.71 7.80
CA THR A 197 -16.75 -8.53 8.55
C THR A 197 -16.18 -9.69 7.73
N SER A 198 -16.91 -10.18 6.72
CA SER A 198 -16.51 -11.31 5.88
C SER A 198 -15.65 -10.93 4.67
N GLY A 199 -15.51 -9.63 4.37
CA GLY A 199 -14.92 -9.17 3.11
C GLY A 199 -15.82 -9.38 1.88
N SER A 200 -17.10 -9.69 2.07
CA SER A 200 -18.02 -9.91 0.94
C SER A 200 -18.36 -8.63 0.17
N VAL A 201 -18.14 -7.45 0.76
CA VAL A 201 -18.31 -6.16 0.08
C VAL A 201 -16.94 -5.60 -0.33
N PRO A 202 -16.79 -5.16 -1.59
CA PRO A 202 -15.54 -4.56 -2.06
C PRO A 202 -15.34 -3.14 -1.51
N THR A 203 -14.09 -2.81 -1.21
CA THR A 203 -13.60 -1.43 -1.21
C THR A 203 -12.92 -1.16 -2.54
N TYR A 204 -13.37 -0.12 -3.20
CA TYR A 204 -12.84 0.31 -4.48
C TYR A 204 -11.64 1.22 -4.26
N TRP A 205 -10.56 1.09 -5.02
CA TRP A 205 -9.35 1.91 -4.77
C TRP A 205 -8.63 2.34 -6.05
N ARG A 206 -7.83 3.41 -5.93
CA ARG A 206 -6.84 3.79 -6.95
C ARG A 206 -5.70 4.56 -6.30
N ALA A 207 -4.47 4.24 -6.69
CA ALA A 207 -3.28 4.94 -6.22
C ALA A 207 -2.62 5.79 -7.31
N MET A 208 -1.95 6.88 -6.92
CA MET A 208 -1.21 7.76 -7.82
C MET A 208 0.15 8.16 -7.21
N GLU A 209 1.23 8.01 -7.99
CA GLU A 209 2.58 8.39 -7.57
C GLU A 209 2.77 9.92 -7.63
N CYS A 210 3.12 10.53 -6.51
CA CYS A 210 3.32 11.98 -6.34
C CYS A 210 4.71 12.27 -5.76
N GLY A 211 5.72 12.16 -6.63
CA GLY A 211 7.13 12.19 -6.24
C GLY A 211 7.48 10.94 -5.44
N GLU A 212 7.95 11.13 -4.21
CA GLU A 212 8.26 10.05 -3.26
C GLU A 212 7.03 9.59 -2.45
N ASN A 213 5.87 10.21 -2.68
CA ASN A 213 4.61 9.91 -1.99
C ASN A 213 3.66 9.08 -2.86
N LEU A 214 2.78 8.31 -2.22
CA LEU A 214 1.63 7.65 -2.86
C LEU A 214 0.34 8.26 -2.32
N HIS A 215 -0.53 8.71 -3.21
CA HIS A 215 -1.86 9.20 -2.86
C HIS A 215 -2.87 8.12 -3.23
N ILE A 216 -3.55 7.56 -2.24
CA ILE A 216 -4.42 6.40 -2.40
C ILE A 216 -5.85 6.83 -2.09
N ALA A 217 -6.69 6.84 -3.11
CA ALA A 217 -8.12 7.04 -2.95
C ALA A 217 -8.79 5.69 -2.70
N TYR A 218 -9.62 5.63 -1.66
CA TYR A 218 -10.53 4.53 -1.37
C TYR A 218 -11.95 5.03 -1.50
N TRP A 219 -12.81 4.20 -2.08
CA TRP A 219 -14.22 4.47 -2.28
C TRP A 219 -15.09 3.35 -1.72
N PHE A 220 -16.23 3.76 -1.17
CA PHE A 220 -17.24 2.89 -0.60
C PHE A 220 -18.56 3.19 -1.31
N PHE A 221 -19.27 2.14 -1.72
CA PHE A 221 -20.53 2.28 -2.46
C PHE A 221 -21.71 1.88 -1.58
N SER A 222 -22.70 2.75 -1.42
CA SER A 222 -23.95 2.44 -0.73
C SER A 222 -25.10 2.44 -1.72
N GLY A 223 -25.84 1.32 -1.85
CA GLY A 223 -26.95 1.23 -2.79
C GLY A 223 -28.07 2.26 -2.59
N TYR A 224 -28.20 2.82 -1.38
CA TYR A 224 -29.17 3.84 -1.02
C TYR A 224 -28.69 4.70 0.16
N GLN A 225 -28.91 6.01 0.08
CA GLN A 225 -28.80 7.02 1.13
C GLN A 225 -30.23 7.43 1.56
N ASP A 226 -30.52 7.43 2.87
CA ASP A 226 -31.81 7.90 3.40
C ASP A 226 -31.85 9.43 3.55
N THR A 227 -33.03 9.99 3.80
CA THR A 227 -33.22 11.43 3.95
C THR A 227 -32.46 11.97 5.16
N CYS A 228 -31.82 13.13 4.96
CA CYS A 228 -31.06 13.79 6.01
C CYS A 228 -31.93 14.87 6.70
N PHE A 229 -32.80 15.55 5.95
CA PHE A 229 -33.89 16.39 6.49
C PHE A 229 -35.24 15.80 6.10
N LEU A 230 -36.31 16.20 6.81
CA LEU A 230 -37.70 15.81 6.50
C LEU A 230 -37.98 15.89 4.99
N TRP A 231 -38.04 14.73 4.34
CA TRP A 231 -38.34 14.52 2.91
C TRP A 231 -37.28 14.98 1.89
N LEU A 232 -36.06 15.35 2.30
CA LEU A 232 -35.00 15.78 1.38
C LEU A 232 -33.66 15.06 1.61
N GLY A 233 -32.97 14.76 0.50
CA GLY A 233 -31.60 14.22 0.48
C GLY A 233 -31.47 12.70 0.30
N ALA A 234 -32.57 11.94 0.29
CA ALA A 234 -32.51 10.52 -0.06
C ALA A 234 -32.21 10.34 -1.56
N HIS A 235 -31.29 9.45 -1.88
CA HIS A 235 -31.02 9.03 -3.25
C HIS A 235 -30.46 7.61 -3.30
N ASP A 236 -30.61 6.97 -4.44
CA ASP A 236 -29.97 5.70 -4.73
C ASP A 236 -28.49 5.88 -5.12
N SER A 237 -27.72 4.79 -5.09
CA SER A 237 -26.36 4.68 -5.65
C SER A 237 -25.36 5.76 -5.19
N ASP A 238 -25.05 5.74 -3.91
CA ASP A 238 -24.15 6.69 -3.26
C ASP A 238 -22.68 6.23 -3.25
N TRP A 239 -21.74 7.18 -3.35
CA TRP A 239 -20.31 6.92 -3.52
C TRP A 239 -19.48 7.82 -2.62
N GLU A 240 -18.91 7.22 -1.60
CA GLU A 240 -18.06 7.90 -0.64
C GLU A 240 -16.58 7.77 -0.93
N ARG A 241 -15.79 8.76 -0.51
CA ARG A 241 -14.35 8.84 -0.77
C ARG A 241 -13.56 9.21 0.48
N VAL A 242 -12.40 8.59 0.64
CA VAL A 242 -11.31 9.05 1.51
C VAL A 242 -9.99 8.93 0.74
N VAL A 243 -9.05 9.86 0.93
CA VAL A 243 -7.71 9.78 0.33
C VAL A 243 -6.65 9.74 1.41
N VAL A 244 -5.83 8.68 1.41
CA VAL A 244 -4.68 8.53 2.29
C VAL A 244 -3.41 8.92 1.53
N LYS A 245 -2.63 9.85 2.08
CA LYS A 245 -1.27 10.17 1.63
C LYS A 245 -0.29 9.32 2.42
N VAL A 246 0.46 8.48 1.71
CA VAL A 246 1.62 7.74 2.23
C VAL A 246 2.89 8.45 1.77
N GLU A 247 3.75 8.84 2.71
CA GLU A 247 5.04 9.46 2.44
C GLU A 247 6.12 8.38 2.28
N ASN A 248 7.09 8.62 1.40
CA ASN A 248 8.24 7.74 1.14
C ASN A 248 7.87 6.27 0.86
N TYR A 249 6.75 6.01 0.18
CA TYR A 249 6.14 4.67 0.09
C TYR A 249 7.02 3.57 -0.55
N LYS A 250 8.05 3.93 -1.31
CA LYS A 250 9.04 3.01 -1.90
C LYS A 250 10.21 2.66 -0.96
N THR A 251 10.32 3.37 0.16
CA THR A 251 11.30 3.17 1.24
C THR A 251 10.55 3.18 2.57
N SER A 252 10.69 4.24 3.37
CA SER A 252 10.15 4.38 4.73
C SER A 252 8.67 4.75 4.76
N ALA A 253 7.83 3.97 4.05
CA ALA A 253 6.39 4.20 3.90
C ALA A 253 5.73 4.56 5.24
N LYS A 254 5.18 5.78 5.36
CA LYS A 254 4.58 6.33 6.58
C LYS A 254 3.30 7.12 6.28
N LEU A 255 2.33 7.14 7.20
CA LEU A 255 1.14 8.00 7.09
C LEU A 255 1.57 9.48 7.08
N GLY A 256 1.19 10.24 6.05
CA GLY A 256 1.48 11.68 5.94
C GLY A 256 0.26 12.58 6.14
N ALA A 257 -0.90 12.17 5.62
CA ALA A 257 -2.17 12.87 5.80
C ALA A 257 -3.36 11.99 5.37
N VAL A 258 -4.56 12.33 5.85
CA VAL A 258 -5.82 11.78 5.35
C VAL A 258 -6.75 12.91 4.95
N ILE A 259 -7.39 12.80 3.79
CA ILE A 259 -8.36 13.74 3.23
C ILE A 259 -9.73 13.09 3.30
N PHE A 260 -10.62 13.76 4.03
CA PHE A 260 -11.99 13.35 4.28
C PHE A 260 -12.92 14.19 3.40
N TYR A 261 -13.84 13.53 2.70
CA TYR A 261 -14.76 14.13 1.74
C TYR A 261 -16.19 14.13 2.30
N GLN A 262 -16.90 15.19 1.98
CA GLN A 262 -18.28 15.46 2.36
C GLN A 262 -19.02 16.01 1.12
N HIS A 263 -20.36 15.98 1.12
CA HIS A 263 -21.18 16.47 0.01
C HIS A 263 -20.84 17.90 -0.47
N SER A 264 -20.39 18.78 0.43
CA SER A 264 -20.12 20.19 0.17
C SER A 264 -18.62 20.57 0.09
N GLY A 265 -17.71 19.60 0.25
CA GLY A 265 -16.27 19.87 0.23
C GLY A 265 -15.41 18.74 0.82
N TRP A 266 -14.21 19.10 1.27
CA TRP A 266 -13.28 18.16 1.90
C TRP A 266 -12.35 18.89 2.88
N TYR A 267 -11.74 18.14 3.79
CA TYR A 267 -10.74 18.65 4.72
C TYR A 267 -9.62 17.63 4.93
N THR A 268 -8.44 18.10 5.34
CA THR A 268 -7.25 17.25 5.55
C THR A 268 -6.87 17.23 7.03
N LYS A 269 -6.52 16.05 7.55
CA LYS A 269 -5.91 15.88 8.87
C LYS A 269 -4.51 15.28 8.73
N LYS A 270 -3.59 15.72 9.58
CA LYS A 270 -2.23 15.18 9.71
C LYS A 270 -2.19 14.09 10.79
N PRO A 271 -1.22 13.16 10.75
CA PRO A 271 -0.99 12.16 11.80
C PRO A 271 -1.09 12.76 13.21
N GLY A 272 -1.68 11.99 14.14
CA GLY A 272 -2.01 12.46 15.50
C GLY A 272 -3.29 13.29 15.60
N ASN A 273 -3.96 13.62 14.48
CA ASN A 273 -5.24 14.33 14.44
C ASN A 273 -6.37 13.46 13.85
N TYR A 274 -6.26 12.14 13.96
CA TYR A 274 -7.26 11.13 13.61
C TYR A 274 -6.86 9.81 14.29
N GLU A 275 -7.81 8.92 14.57
CA GLU A 275 -7.52 7.60 15.13
C GLU A 275 -6.84 6.69 14.07
N VAL A 276 -5.90 5.85 14.51
CA VAL A 276 -5.19 4.91 13.64
C VAL A 276 -5.15 3.54 14.29
N HIS A 277 -5.62 2.54 13.57
CA HIS A 277 -5.52 1.13 13.92
C HIS A 277 -4.20 0.52 13.45
N ASP A 278 -3.60 -0.30 14.32
CA ASP A 278 -2.37 -1.06 14.09
C ASP A 278 -1.19 -0.21 13.53
N GLY A 279 -1.21 1.10 13.78
CA GLY A 279 -0.20 2.07 13.36
C GLY A 279 -0.29 2.55 11.90
N THR A 280 -1.06 1.89 11.03
CA THR A 280 -1.10 2.21 9.58
C THR A 280 -2.49 2.43 8.99
N HIS A 281 -3.57 1.98 9.65
CA HIS A 281 -4.93 2.02 9.10
C HIS A 281 -5.73 3.18 9.72
N PRO A 282 -5.97 4.31 9.00
CA PRO A 282 -6.76 5.41 9.56
C PRO A 282 -8.20 4.97 9.85
N THR A 283 -8.75 5.37 10.99
CA THR A 283 -10.20 5.27 11.20
C THR A 283 -10.91 6.32 10.35
N VAL A 284 -11.94 5.88 9.64
CA VAL A 284 -12.84 6.71 8.87
C VAL A 284 -14.25 6.42 9.36
N TYR A 285 -14.95 7.42 9.87
CA TYR A 285 -16.34 7.31 10.24
C TYR A 285 -17.20 7.66 9.01
N SER A 286 -18.20 6.83 8.71
CA SER A 286 -19.20 7.14 7.67
C SER A 286 -20.43 7.79 8.30
N GLY A 287 -20.88 8.90 7.74
CA GLY A 287 -22.07 9.62 8.21
C GLY A 287 -23.34 8.78 8.04
N LYS A 288 -24.14 8.62 9.10
CA LYS A 288 -25.29 7.69 9.09
C LYS A 288 -26.36 7.98 8.00
N ASN A 289 -26.60 9.26 7.70
CA ASN A 289 -27.66 9.73 6.78
C ASN A 289 -27.12 10.64 5.65
N SER A 290 -25.81 10.89 5.62
CA SER A 290 -25.14 11.76 4.63
C SER A 290 -23.91 11.10 4.01
N HIS A 291 -23.66 9.83 4.34
CA HIS A 291 -22.53 8.92 4.09
C HIS A 291 -21.09 9.42 4.18
N GLY A 292 -20.85 10.74 4.16
CA GLY A 292 -19.56 11.42 4.16
C GLY A 292 -18.50 10.80 5.06
N SER A 293 -17.24 10.95 4.70
CA SER A 293 -16.12 10.47 5.51
C SER A 293 -15.72 11.50 6.58
N TYR A 294 -15.47 11.00 7.79
CA TYR A 294 -15.06 11.80 8.95
C TYR A 294 -13.89 11.17 9.71
N HIS A 295 -13.08 12.02 10.34
CA HIS A 295 -11.85 11.64 11.04
C HIS A 295 -12.05 11.24 12.51
N ASP A 296 -13.19 11.63 13.06
CA ASP A 296 -13.66 11.44 14.41
C ASP A 296 -15.15 11.10 14.40
N ASP A 297 -15.70 10.82 15.58
CA ASP A 297 -17.05 10.29 15.77
C ASP A 297 -18.15 11.37 15.90
N GLY A 298 -17.84 12.53 16.51
CA GLY A 298 -18.66 13.77 16.58
C GLY A 298 -20.06 13.67 17.25
N GLY A 299 -20.62 14.68 17.96
CA GLY A 299 -21.99 14.66 18.55
C GLY A 299 -22.79 15.99 18.62
N SER A 300 -24.10 16.01 18.27
CA SER A 300 -24.99 17.18 18.31
C SER A 300 -25.83 17.57 17.07
N GLY A 301 -26.38 16.68 16.20
CA GLY A 301 -27.65 16.96 15.46
C GLY A 301 -27.72 16.84 13.91
N GLY A 302 -28.34 17.83 13.24
CA GLY A 302 -28.78 17.85 11.83
C GLY A 302 -27.77 17.88 10.66
N CYS A 303 -28.30 18.09 9.45
CA CYS A 303 -27.77 17.43 8.25
C CYS A 303 -26.94 18.28 7.27
N CYS A 304 -26.54 19.48 7.66
CA CYS A 304 -25.58 20.31 6.93
C CYS A 304 -24.71 21.02 7.97
N TYR A 305 -23.40 20.72 7.98
CA TYR A 305 -22.39 21.19 8.96
C TYR A 305 -22.50 20.57 10.37
N TYR A 306 -21.61 19.59 10.64
CA TYR A 306 -21.11 19.14 11.97
C TYR A 306 -22.04 19.22 13.19
N GLU A 307 -23.31 18.98 12.98
CA GLU A 307 -24.18 18.52 14.02
C GLU A 307 -24.09 16.98 13.94
N ASP A 308 -23.33 16.36 14.82
CA ASP A 308 -22.90 14.97 14.65
C ASP A 308 -23.61 14.01 15.63
N PHE A 309 -23.22 12.75 15.82
CA PHE A 309 -24.06 11.80 16.59
C PHE A 309 -23.36 10.69 17.40
N ARG A 310 -22.42 11.08 18.26
CA ARG A 310 -21.60 10.24 19.15
C ARG A 310 -22.45 9.37 20.07
N ASN A 311 -22.41 8.06 19.85
CA ASN A 311 -22.32 6.99 20.84
C ASN A 311 -22.64 7.37 22.31
N PRO A 312 -23.77 6.86 22.86
CA PRO A 312 -23.68 6.09 24.10
C PRO A 312 -24.41 4.74 23.94
N GLY A 313 -23.98 3.93 22.97
CA GLY A 313 -24.60 2.66 22.58
C GLY A 313 -23.64 1.60 22.00
N SER A 314 -22.32 1.81 22.11
CA SER A 314 -21.22 0.83 21.98
C SER A 314 -21.47 -0.42 21.09
N LYS A 315 -21.61 -0.21 19.77
CA LYS A 315 -21.42 -1.28 18.79
C LYS A 315 -20.24 -0.90 17.91
N ASN A 316 -19.08 -1.52 18.15
CA ASN A 316 -17.83 -1.28 17.42
C ASN A 316 -17.89 -1.87 16.00
N GLN A 317 -18.91 -1.49 15.23
CA GLN A 317 -19.17 -1.98 13.88
C GLN A 317 -18.20 -1.31 12.91
N HIS A 318 -17.44 -2.14 12.22
CA HIS A 318 -16.42 -1.68 11.30
C HIS A 318 -16.20 -2.63 10.13
N MET A 319 -15.76 -2.08 9.01
CA MET A 319 -15.27 -2.78 7.84
C MET A 319 -13.76 -2.64 7.77
N ARG A 320 -13.06 -3.77 7.70
CA ARG A 320 -11.63 -3.82 7.35
C ARG A 320 -11.52 -3.76 5.83
N THR A 321 -11.32 -2.56 5.31
CA THR A 321 -11.48 -2.28 3.86
C THR A 321 -10.48 -3.04 2.97
N TRP A 322 -9.34 -3.48 3.53
CA TRP A 322 -8.35 -4.31 2.83
C TRP A 322 -8.74 -5.78 2.62
N LEU A 323 -9.84 -6.26 3.21
CA LEU A 323 -10.28 -7.65 3.04
C LEU A 323 -10.73 -7.96 1.61
N ASN A 324 -11.23 -6.95 0.88
CA ASN A 324 -11.62 -7.06 -0.52
C ASN A 324 -11.37 -5.71 -1.20
N LEU A 325 -10.31 -5.64 -2.01
CA LEU A 325 -9.85 -4.42 -2.67
C LEU A 325 -9.94 -4.57 -4.19
N GLU A 326 -10.84 -3.81 -4.82
CA GLU A 326 -11.03 -3.78 -6.27
C GLU A 326 -10.40 -2.52 -6.88
N GLU A 327 -9.43 -2.68 -7.78
CA GLU A 327 -8.73 -1.56 -8.42
C GLU A 327 -9.62 -0.89 -9.47
N LEU A 328 -9.83 0.42 -9.34
CA LEU A 328 -10.60 1.20 -10.30
C LEU A 328 -9.77 1.55 -11.53
N ARG A 329 -10.02 0.81 -12.62
CA ARG A 329 -9.40 1.00 -13.94
C ARG A 329 -10.38 1.59 -14.95
N ARG A 330 -9.85 2.27 -15.97
CA ARG A 330 -10.63 2.88 -17.05
C ARG A 330 -10.53 2.02 -18.31
N GLY A 331 -11.66 1.49 -18.79
CA GLY A 331 -11.75 0.78 -20.07
C GLY A 331 -11.34 -0.68 -20.04
N GLU A 332 -11.35 -1.34 -18.88
CA GLU A 332 -11.27 -2.80 -18.77
C GLU A 332 -12.67 -3.39 -18.59
N SER A 333 -12.92 -4.56 -19.19
CA SER A 333 -14.26 -5.08 -19.43
C SER A 333 -14.96 -5.64 -18.17
N LYS A 334 -15.70 -4.73 -17.52
CA LYS A 334 -16.88 -4.90 -16.64
C LYS A 334 -16.67 -4.93 -15.11
N PRO A 335 -17.63 -4.34 -14.36
CA PRO A 335 -18.65 -3.39 -14.85
C PRO A 335 -17.98 -2.04 -15.12
N ASP A 336 -18.25 -1.40 -16.25
CA ASP A 336 -17.85 0.00 -16.49
C ASP A 336 -18.69 0.92 -15.58
N PHE A 337 -18.33 1.00 -14.30
CA PHE A 337 -19.21 1.32 -13.15
C PHE A 337 -19.69 2.79 -13.05
N MET A 338 -19.96 3.44 -14.17
CA MET A 338 -21.34 3.77 -14.58
C MET A 338 -21.30 4.66 -15.83
N LYS A 339 -21.50 4.06 -17.02
CA LYS A 339 -21.82 4.83 -18.23
C LYS A 339 -22.60 4.05 -19.29
N ASP A 340 -23.89 4.35 -19.38
CA ASP A 340 -24.60 4.36 -20.67
C ASP A 340 -25.32 5.72 -20.81
N MET A 341 -24.62 6.70 -21.41
CA MET A 341 -25.24 7.97 -21.81
C MET A 341 -26.01 7.88 -23.14
N SER A 342 -26.07 6.71 -23.78
CA SER A 342 -26.70 6.53 -25.10
C SER A 342 -28.18 6.13 -25.01
N SER A 343 -28.60 5.43 -23.94
CA SER A 343 -30.01 5.09 -23.74
C SER A 343 -30.74 6.12 -22.89
N LYS A 344 -31.85 6.65 -23.40
CA LYS A 344 -32.81 7.48 -22.65
C LYS A 344 -33.62 6.66 -21.62
N LYS A 345 -33.08 5.55 -21.12
CA LYS A 345 -33.74 4.60 -20.22
C LYS A 345 -33.15 4.70 -18.81
N LYS A 346 -33.75 5.59 -18.02
CA LYS A 346 -33.70 5.69 -16.56
C LYS A 346 -33.01 4.52 -15.83
N PHE A 347 -31.72 4.67 -15.55
CA PHE A 347 -31.08 4.19 -14.33
C PHE A 347 -30.13 5.28 -13.83
N ASP A 348 -29.83 5.26 -12.54
CA ASP A 348 -29.40 6.46 -11.79
C ASP A 348 -28.18 7.13 -12.43
N THR A 349 -28.26 8.45 -12.64
CA THR A 349 -27.35 9.24 -13.48
C THR A 349 -26.04 9.55 -12.78
N ILE A 350 -25.41 8.53 -12.20
CA ILE A 350 -24.35 8.64 -11.21
C ILE A 350 -23.06 8.17 -11.88
N PRO A 351 -22.22 9.05 -12.43
CA PRO A 351 -21.02 8.61 -13.12
C PRO A 351 -20.09 7.91 -12.13
N SER A 352 -19.32 6.97 -12.67
CA SER A 352 -18.30 6.25 -11.90
C SER A 352 -17.43 7.21 -11.08
N PRO A 353 -16.89 6.77 -9.92
CA PRO A 353 -15.83 7.50 -9.24
C PRO A 353 -14.69 7.97 -10.15
N LEU A 354 -14.35 7.27 -11.23
CA LEU A 354 -13.31 7.71 -12.18
C LEU A 354 -13.73 8.82 -13.15
N GLU A 355 -15.03 9.14 -13.20
CA GLU A 355 -15.58 10.23 -14.01
C GLU A 355 -16.02 11.43 -13.18
N ARG A 356 -16.41 11.24 -11.90
CA ARG A 356 -16.69 12.33 -10.95
C ARG A 356 -15.51 12.73 -10.07
N ALA A 357 -14.68 11.78 -9.63
CA ALA A 357 -13.41 12.11 -8.98
C ALA A 357 -12.44 12.55 -10.08
N ASP A 358 -12.51 13.84 -10.36
CA ASP A 358 -11.67 14.52 -11.32
C ASP A 358 -10.21 14.10 -11.06
N THR A 359 -9.59 13.41 -12.02
CA THR A 359 -8.16 13.06 -11.93
C THR A 359 -7.30 14.30 -11.76
N TYR A 360 -7.84 15.46 -12.16
CA TYR A 360 -7.34 16.80 -11.90
C TYR A 360 -7.26 17.19 -10.41
N GLU A 361 -8.17 16.76 -9.51
CA GLU A 361 -8.09 17.11 -8.08
C GLU A 361 -6.87 16.48 -7.39
N LEU A 362 -6.64 15.18 -7.60
CA LEU A 362 -5.44 14.51 -7.12
C LEU A 362 -4.17 15.15 -7.74
N CYS A 363 -4.26 15.65 -8.98
CA CYS A 363 -3.18 16.34 -9.67
C CYS A 363 -2.95 17.81 -9.25
N ARG A 364 -3.87 18.45 -8.50
CA ARG A 364 -3.68 19.81 -7.95
C ARG A 364 -2.64 19.86 -6.83
N LEU A 365 -2.28 18.69 -6.28
CA LEU A 365 -1.20 18.54 -5.31
C LEU A 365 0.15 18.60 -6.06
N LYS A 366 0.86 19.73 -5.90
CA LYS A 366 2.14 20.00 -6.59
C LYS A 366 3.11 18.81 -6.47
N GLY A 367 3.61 18.33 -7.61
CA GLY A 367 4.69 17.32 -7.67
C GLY A 367 4.31 15.97 -8.29
N CYS A 368 3.02 15.71 -8.54
CA CYS A 368 2.60 14.51 -9.26
C CYS A 368 2.93 14.62 -10.77
N LYS A 369 3.49 13.56 -11.36
CA LYS A 369 3.83 13.56 -12.80
C LYS A 369 2.56 13.64 -13.65
N GLY A 370 2.39 14.74 -14.37
CA GLY A 370 1.26 14.97 -15.29
C GLY A 370 0.66 16.38 -15.23
N SER A 371 0.89 17.14 -14.15
CA SER A 371 0.21 18.42 -13.93
C SER A 371 1.02 19.66 -14.37
N LYS A 372 0.70 20.19 -15.56
CA LYS A 372 0.84 21.63 -15.85
C LYS A 372 -0.48 22.33 -15.51
N LEU A 373 -0.72 22.73 -14.25
CA LEU A 373 -1.65 23.81 -13.90
C LEU A 373 -1.52 24.26 -12.43
N LYS A 374 -2.01 25.47 -12.13
CA LYS A 374 -1.66 26.25 -10.92
C LYS A 374 -2.52 25.93 -9.70
N LEU A 375 -1.84 25.85 -8.55
CA LEU A 375 -2.16 26.37 -7.21
C LEU A 375 -3.58 26.20 -6.61
N CYS A 376 -3.61 25.67 -5.39
CA CYS A 376 -4.71 25.79 -4.44
C CYS A 376 -5.12 27.26 -4.20
N THR A 377 -6.41 27.49 -3.92
CA THR A 377 -6.89 28.71 -3.25
C THR A 377 -7.85 28.34 -2.12
N THR A 378 -7.80 29.11 -1.03
CA THR A 378 -8.42 28.82 0.27
C THR A 378 -9.84 29.38 0.37
N SER A 379 -10.70 29.08 -0.61
CA SER A 379 -12.03 29.69 -0.71
C SER A 379 -13.11 28.72 -1.21
N GLY A 380 -14.00 28.33 -0.29
CA GLY A 380 -15.44 28.11 -0.50
C GLY A 380 -15.94 27.15 -1.60
N CYS A 381 -16.48 26.01 -1.17
CA CYS A 381 -17.67 25.28 -1.67
C CYS A 381 -18.08 25.34 -3.16
N ALA A 382 -18.18 24.15 -3.78
CA ALA A 382 -19.23 23.66 -4.70
C ALA A 382 -18.73 22.34 -5.35
N LYS A 383 -19.53 21.33 -5.66
CA LYS A 383 -20.98 21.08 -5.50
C LYS A 383 -21.17 19.56 -5.41
N SER A 384 -22.21 19.08 -4.71
CA SER A 384 -22.65 17.69 -4.84
C SER A 384 -23.28 17.48 -6.23
N GLU A 385 -22.59 16.78 -7.12
CA GLU A 385 -23.18 16.25 -8.37
C GLU A 385 -23.70 14.85 -8.05
N ILE A 386 -25.01 14.69 -7.83
CA ILE A 386 -26.03 14.64 -8.90
C ILE A 386 -27.27 15.54 -8.67
N ALA A 387 -27.69 16.22 -9.75
CA ALA A 387 -29.04 16.71 -10.05
C ALA A 387 -29.85 17.43 -8.96
N SER A 388 -29.40 18.61 -8.54
CA SER A 388 -30.34 19.70 -8.19
C SER A 388 -30.73 20.48 -9.45
N ASP A 389 -31.54 19.88 -10.34
CA ASP A 389 -32.21 20.61 -11.42
C ASP A 389 -33.41 19.80 -11.93
N GLN A 390 -34.61 20.18 -11.47
CA GLN A 390 -35.84 20.38 -12.26
C GLN A 390 -36.95 20.81 -11.28
N ILE A 391 -37.02 22.12 -11.01
CA ILE A 391 -38.28 22.76 -10.62
C ILE A 391 -38.93 23.29 -11.90
N PHE A 392 -40.13 22.80 -12.20
CA PHE A 392 -41.23 23.55 -12.80
C PHE A 392 -42.54 22.88 -12.36
#